data_AF-A0A846W2S8-F1
#
_entry.id   AF-A0A846W2S8-F1
#
_cell.length_a   1.000
_cell.length_b   1.000
_cell.length_c   1.000
_cell.angle_alpha   90.00
_cell.angle_beta   90.00
_cell.angle_gamma   90.00
#
_symmetry.space_group_name_H-M   'P 1'
#
loop_
_entity.id
_entity.type
_entity.pdbx_description
1 polymer ?
#
loop_
_entity_poly.entity_id
_entity_poly.type
_entity_poly.pdbx_seq_one_letter_code
_entity_poly.pdbx_strand_id
1 'polypeptide(L)'
;MALSAGTRRTVACVLVGLGAALLVAALMIPTYTVSKVAKTPLDLEITTIAENQPGEDSLVLDSKSLTSGDGPAVVNKNVPLISQRFVTVEEPSDADKMTLQAGQTLRRTDVQGDTGLLTAAIDRVTISRTTGMPVDEEPNGSIAVTVNKDGSVMEPVQHTGIGYRFPIGTEKKTYPYFDINVRKSFDANFIEETEINSTKVYRFQMIAPVTSTWDVVQSPTNRLTLPAAKWGVTDVPADAPVTMTRYYTNVRDLWVEPQTGTVVKGGESIHLFYARTADKPEVTALKSHIVFDESTVESQLAIAKENTDKLSLFGRIVPIVLGILGVIALLAGLFLGLRGGSAPAHASPRGTRPTPAPTAADTGATRWDGDEAPTTQFPRGDYDSPTEQIDTNKRP
;
A
#
# COMPACT_ATOMS: atom_id res chain seq x y z
N MET A 1 3.01 37.34 41.13
CA MET A 1 2.26 38.61 40.91
C MET A 1 0.77 38.32 41.00
N ALA A 2 -0.05 39.22 41.55
CA ALA A 2 -1.49 38.99 41.68
C ALA A 2 -2.25 39.55 40.45
N LEU A 3 -2.84 38.67 39.64
CA LEU A 3 -3.69 39.08 38.50
C LEU A 3 -4.93 39.84 39.00
N SER A 4 -5.35 40.87 38.25
CA SER A 4 -6.55 41.66 38.55
C SER A 4 -7.84 40.82 38.45
N ALA A 5 -8.92 41.26 39.10
CA ALA A 5 -10.20 40.54 39.07
C ALA A 5 -10.76 40.36 37.64
N GLY A 6 -10.64 41.40 36.80
CA GLY A 6 -11.02 41.32 35.38
C GLY A 6 -10.16 40.31 34.61
N THR A 7 -8.82 40.39 34.76
CA THR A 7 -7.88 39.48 34.10
C THR A 7 -8.13 38.02 34.47
N ARG A 8 -8.42 37.72 35.75
CA ARG A 8 -8.75 36.35 36.18
C ARG A 8 -10.00 35.79 35.50
N ARG A 9 -11.03 36.62 35.30
CA ARG A 9 -12.27 36.20 34.65
C ARG A 9 -12.05 35.88 33.17
N THR A 10 -11.26 36.69 32.46
CA THR A 10 -10.88 36.40 31.07
C THR A 10 -10.04 35.12 30.97
N VAL A 11 -9.04 34.94 31.85
CA VAL A 11 -8.21 33.73 31.88
C VAL A 11 -9.05 32.48 32.19
N ALA A 12 -10.01 32.56 33.10
CA ALA A 12 -10.94 31.46 33.39
C ALA A 12 -11.76 31.07 32.15
N CYS A 13 -12.35 32.04 31.44
CA CYS A 13 -13.10 31.77 30.21
C CYS A 13 -12.22 31.15 29.10
N VAL A 14 -10.99 31.63 28.92
CA VAL A 14 -10.03 31.07 27.95
C VAL A 14 -9.66 29.63 28.31
N LEU A 15 -9.41 29.33 29.59
CA LEU A 15 -9.09 27.97 30.04
C LEU A 15 -10.26 26.99 29.89
N VAL A 16 -11.51 27.41 30.14
CA VAL A 16 -12.69 26.58 29.88
C VAL A 16 -12.90 26.34 28.38
N GLY A 17 -12.76 27.38 27.55
CA GLY A 17 -12.88 27.26 26.10
C GLY A 17 -11.82 26.35 25.48
N LEU A 18 -10.56 26.53 25.90
CA LEU A 18 -9.44 25.66 25.51
C LEU A 18 -9.66 24.22 26.01
N GLY A 19 -10.07 24.04 27.26
CA GLY A 19 -10.36 22.72 27.83
C GLY A 19 -11.44 21.96 27.05
N ALA A 20 -12.54 22.63 26.71
CA ALA A 20 -13.60 22.09 25.86
C ALA A 20 -13.10 21.76 24.44
N ALA A 21 -12.33 22.66 23.80
CA ALA A 21 -11.79 22.42 22.47
C ALA A 21 -10.81 21.23 22.41
N LEU A 22 -9.95 21.09 23.42
CA LEU A 22 -9.02 19.96 23.58
C LEU A 22 -9.78 18.63 23.79
N LEU A 23 -10.86 18.64 24.57
CA LEU A 23 -11.73 17.46 24.76
C LEU A 23 -12.48 17.07 23.48
N VAL A 24 -12.98 18.04 22.71
CA VAL A 24 -13.60 17.78 21.40
C VAL A 24 -12.57 17.21 20.43
N ALA A 25 -11.35 17.75 20.37
CA ALA A 25 -10.28 17.22 19.54
C ALA A 25 -9.90 15.78 19.96
N ALA A 26 -9.76 15.53 21.26
CA ALA A 26 -9.47 14.21 21.81
C ALA A 26 -10.53 13.14 21.46
N LEU A 27 -11.80 13.53 21.30
CA LEU A 27 -12.87 12.63 20.89
C LEU A 27 -12.97 12.49 19.36
N MET A 28 -12.84 13.58 18.61
CA MET A 28 -12.94 13.60 17.15
C MET A 28 -11.78 12.92 16.43
N ILE A 29 -10.54 13.03 16.94
CA ILE A 29 -9.37 12.43 16.30
C ILE A 29 -9.52 10.91 16.12
N PRO A 30 -9.75 10.10 17.18
CA PRO A 30 -9.87 8.64 17.02
C PRO A 30 -11.15 8.22 16.30
N THR A 31 -12.26 8.95 16.45
CA THR A 31 -13.57 8.53 15.90
C THR A 31 -13.81 8.98 14.45
N TYR A 32 -13.16 10.05 14.01
CA TYR A 32 -13.37 10.64 12.69
C TYR A 32 -12.07 10.86 11.90
N THR A 33 -11.03 11.42 12.53
CA THR A 33 -9.80 11.79 11.80
C THR A 33 -8.96 10.58 11.38
N VAL A 34 -8.80 9.57 12.25
CA VAL A 34 -7.98 8.38 11.94
C VAL A 34 -8.46 7.67 10.67
N SER A 35 -9.77 7.44 10.51
CA SER A 35 -10.33 6.78 9.33
C SER A 35 -10.22 7.60 8.03
N LYS A 36 -9.86 8.89 8.13
CA LYS A 36 -9.61 9.80 7.00
C LYS A 36 -8.13 10.06 6.71
N VAL A 37 -7.24 9.73 7.65
CA VAL A 37 -5.79 9.99 7.56
C VAL A 37 -4.97 8.70 7.48
N ALA A 38 -5.49 7.57 7.98
CA ALA A 38 -4.87 6.25 7.83
C ALA A 38 -4.95 5.78 6.36
N LYS A 39 -3.85 6.02 5.64
CA LYS A 39 -3.67 5.71 4.22
C LYS A 39 -2.23 5.24 3.99
N THR A 40 -2.01 4.35 3.02
CA THR A 40 -0.66 3.95 2.60
C THR A 40 0.13 5.18 2.11
N PRO A 41 1.43 5.31 2.44
CA PRO A 41 2.26 6.42 1.96
C PRO A 41 2.39 6.45 0.42
N LEU A 42 2.80 7.60 -0.14
CA LEU A 42 3.05 7.75 -1.59
C LEU A 42 4.54 7.67 -1.96
N ASP A 43 5.41 7.77 -0.96
CA ASP A 43 6.85 7.54 -0.97
C ASP A 43 7.20 6.06 -0.74
N LEU A 44 6.30 5.14 -1.14
CA LEU A 44 6.47 3.71 -0.94
C LEU A 44 7.36 3.13 -2.05
N GLU A 45 8.56 2.69 -1.64
CA GLU A 45 9.47 1.86 -2.40
C GLU A 45 9.74 0.58 -1.59
N ILE A 46 9.47 -0.60 -2.17
CA ILE A 46 9.63 -1.89 -1.47
C ILE A 46 10.30 -2.91 -2.39
N THR A 47 11.42 -3.48 -1.94
CA THR A 47 11.93 -4.76 -2.47
C THR A 47 11.51 -5.90 -1.55
N THR A 48 11.02 -7.00 -2.13
CA THR A 48 10.84 -8.29 -1.45
C THR A 48 11.55 -9.40 -2.21
N ILE A 49 12.38 -10.17 -1.52
CA ILE A 49 13.12 -11.33 -2.04
C ILE A 49 12.52 -12.61 -1.45
N ALA A 50 12.40 -13.65 -2.28
CA ALA A 50 11.96 -14.98 -1.86
C ALA A 50 12.83 -16.08 -2.47
N GLU A 51 13.19 -17.07 -1.65
CA GLU A 51 14.10 -18.16 -2.02
C GLU A 51 13.42 -19.55 -1.85
N ASN A 52 13.91 -20.54 -2.59
CA ASN A 52 13.34 -21.90 -2.55
C ASN A 52 13.62 -22.62 -1.23
N GLN A 53 12.61 -23.28 -0.66
CA GLN A 53 12.71 -23.87 0.67
C GLN A 53 13.67 -25.09 0.71
N PRO A 54 14.60 -25.16 1.69
CA PRO A 54 15.54 -26.27 1.80
C PRO A 54 14.85 -27.62 1.99
N GLY A 55 15.17 -28.58 1.12
CA GLY A 55 14.65 -29.94 1.16
C GLY A 55 13.33 -30.17 0.40
N GLU A 56 12.74 -29.11 -0.17
CA GLU A 56 11.56 -29.23 -1.04
C GLU A 56 11.92 -29.37 -2.53
N ASP A 57 10.94 -29.76 -3.36
CA ASP A 57 11.12 -29.84 -4.81
C ASP A 57 11.45 -28.45 -5.40
N SER A 58 12.60 -28.33 -6.07
CA SER A 58 12.89 -27.23 -6.99
C SER A 58 13.25 -27.78 -8.37
N LEU A 59 12.32 -27.69 -9.30
CA LEU A 59 12.36 -28.26 -10.64
C LEU A 59 12.26 -27.17 -11.70
N VAL A 60 13.17 -27.15 -12.68
CA VAL A 60 13.13 -26.21 -13.81
C VAL A 60 13.44 -26.96 -15.10
N LEU A 61 12.59 -26.79 -16.11
CA LEU A 61 12.83 -27.30 -17.46
C LEU A 61 13.99 -26.55 -18.12
N ASP A 62 15.00 -27.28 -18.59
CA ASP A 62 15.92 -26.75 -19.58
C ASP A 62 15.17 -26.58 -20.91
N SER A 63 14.74 -25.35 -21.19
CA SER A 63 13.98 -25.01 -22.40
C SER A 63 14.72 -25.35 -23.70
N LYS A 64 16.06 -25.44 -23.69
CA LYS A 64 16.85 -25.85 -24.86
C LYS A 64 16.65 -27.33 -25.19
N SER A 65 16.37 -28.18 -24.21
CA SER A 65 16.11 -29.61 -24.43
C SER A 65 14.85 -29.88 -25.28
N LEU A 66 13.90 -28.95 -25.31
CA LEU A 66 12.73 -29.04 -26.20
C LEU A 66 13.11 -28.92 -27.68
N THR A 67 14.10 -28.09 -28.01
CA THR A 67 14.44 -27.69 -29.39
C THR A 67 15.79 -28.21 -29.88
N SER A 68 16.63 -28.77 -29.00
CA SER A 68 18.00 -29.20 -29.28
C SER A 68 18.24 -30.66 -28.86
N GLY A 69 19.12 -31.36 -29.59
CA GLY A 69 19.43 -32.78 -29.38
C GLY A 69 18.24 -33.73 -29.64
N ASP A 70 18.48 -35.04 -29.56
CA ASP A 70 17.46 -36.06 -29.88
C ASP A 70 16.70 -36.59 -28.65
N GLY A 71 17.21 -36.34 -27.45
CA GLY A 71 16.62 -36.80 -26.19
C GLY A 71 15.35 -36.05 -25.76
N PRO A 72 14.59 -36.60 -24.79
CA PRO A 72 13.39 -35.99 -24.23
C PRO A 72 13.69 -34.70 -23.43
N ALA A 73 12.63 -33.96 -23.09
CA ALA A 73 12.68 -32.78 -22.23
C ALA A 73 13.41 -33.05 -20.89
N VAL A 74 14.39 -32.21 -20.58
CA VAL A 74 15.24 -32.34 -19.38
C VAL A 74 14.78 -31.37 -18.31
N VAL A 75 14.28 -31.91 -17.19
CA VAL A 75 13.94 -31.12 -16.00
C VAL A 75 15.12 -31.19 -15.02
N ASN A 76 15.79 -30.07 -14.80
CA ASN A 76 16.82 -29.93 -13.77
C ASN A 76 16.18 -29.99 -12.38
N LYS A 77 16.90 -30.54 -11.40
CA LYS A 77 16.46 -30.70 -10.01
C LYS A 77 17.35 -29.91 -9.06
N ASN A 78 16.82 -29.57 -7.89
CA ASN A 78 17.48 -28.82 -6.83
C ASN A 78 18.02 -27.46 -7.33
N VAL A 79 17.33 -26.85 -8.28
CA VAL A 79 17.75 -25.58 -8.89
C VAL A 79 17.57 -24.46 -7.85
N PRO A 80 18.62 -23.68 -7.52
CA PRO A 80 18.50 -22.56 -6.61
C PRO A 80 17.75 -21.42 -7.30
N LEU A 81 16.68 -20.92 -6.68
CA LEU A 81 15.80 -19.91 -7.23
C LEU A 81 15.70 -18.69 -6.33
N ILE A 82 15.77 -17.52 -6.95
CA ILE A 82 15.46 -16.23 -6.33
C ILE A 82 14.30 -15.59 -7.10
N SER A 83 13.21 -15.28 -6.39
CA SER A 83 12.18 -14.37 -6.85
C SER A 83 12.42 -12.99 -6.23
N GLN A 84 12.61 -11.98 -7.06
CA GLN A 84 12.72 -10.59 -6.61
C GLN A 84 11.54 -9.80 -7.16
N ARG A 85 10.87 -9.06 -6.28
CA ARG A 85 9.82 -8.10 -6.64
C ARG A 85 10.17 -6.72 -6.08
N PHE A 86 10.12 -5.71 -6.93
CA PHE A 86 10.33 -4.30 -6.61
C PHE A 86 9.03 -3.54 -6.89
N VAL A 87 8.52 -2.79 -5.91
CA VAL A 87 7.24 -2.07 -5.97
C VAL A 87 7.48 -0.59 -5.72
N THR A 88 7.07 0.25 -6.66
CA THR A 88 7.06 1.72 -6.59
C THR A 88 5.64 2.27 -6.64
N VAL A 89 5.48 3.51 -6.17
CA VAL A 89 4.31 4.35 -6.46
C VAL A 89 4.60 5.18 -7.71
N GLU A 90 3.63 5.24 -8.63
CA GLU A 90 3.68 5.97 -9.88
C GLU A 90 2.52 6.96 -9.98
N GLU A 91 2.54 7.84 -10.98
CA GLU A 91 1.37 8.64 -11.36
C GLU A 91 0.40 7.82 -12.24
N PRO A 92 -0.94 8.00 -12.10
CA PRO A 92 -1.62 8.97 -11.23
C PRO A 92 -1.75 8.52 -9.76
N SER A 93 -1.30 9.36 -8.82
CA SER A 93 -1.47 9.14 -7.38
C SER A 93 -1.98 10.40 -6.66
N ASP A 94 -2.92 10.22 -5.73
CA ASP A 94 -3.60 11.34 -5.06
C ASP A 94 -3.88 11.07 -3.58
N ALA A 95 -4.79 11.85 -2.99
CA ALA A 95 -5.16 11.74 -1.59
C ALA A 95 -5.81 10.39 -1.22
N ASP A 96 -6.50 9.72 -2.14
CA ASP A 96 -7.36 8.55 -1.88
C ASP A 96 -6.99 7.30 -2.68
N LYS A 97 -6.46 7.46 -3.90
CA LYS A 97 -5.90 6.37 -4.72
C LYS A 97 -4.41 6.54 -4.99
N MET A 98 -3.74 5.44 -5.34
CA MET A 98 -2.35 5.44 -5.80
C MET A 98 -2.15 4.38 -6.89
N THR A 99 -1.37 4.69 -7.91
CA THR A 99 -0.90 3.68 -8.88
C THR A 99 0.35 3.01 -8.33
N LEU A 100 0.31 1.69 -8.17
CA LEU A 100 1.50 0.88 -7.91
C LEU A 100 2.04 0.31 -9.22
N GLN A 101 3.36 0.20 -9.31
CA GLN A 101 4.07 -0.55 -10.33
C GLN A 101 4.99 -1.57 -9.68
N ALA A 102 4.83 -2.83 -10.04
CA ALA A 102 5.60 -3.95 -9.51
C ALA A 102 6.38 -4.65 -10.62
N GLY A 103 7.70 -4.48 -10.63
CA GLY A 103 8.60 -5.30 -11.42
C GLY A 103 8.91 -6.60 -10.66
N GLN A 104 8.56 -7.76 -11.22
CA GLN A 104 8.86 -9.07 -10.63
C GLN A 104 9.70 -9.91 -11.59
N THR A 105 10.74 -10.56 -11.08
CA THR A 105 11.52 -11.57 -11.83
C THR A 105 11.73 -12.82 -10.99
N LEU A 106 11.59 -13.99 -11.60
CA LEU A 106 12.05 -15.27 -11.05
C LEU A 106 13.28 -15.72 -11.82
N ARG A 107 14.37 -16.03 -11.10
CA ARG A 107 15.68 -16.34 -11.67
C ARG A 107 16.25 -17.59 -11.02
N ARG A 108 16.97 -18.41 -11.79
CA ARG A 108 17.88 -19.44 -11.27
C ARG A 108 19.29 -18.88 -11.14
N THR A 109 19.99 -19.21 -10.06
CA THR A 109 21.31 -18.61 -9.71
C THR A 109 22.51 -19.50 -10.03
N ASP A 110 22.27 -20.72 -10.51
CA ASP A 110 23.30 -21.70 -10.93
C ASP A 110 23.83 -21.47 -12.36
N VAL A 111 23.32 -20.47 -13.09
CA VAL A 111 23.79 -20.06 -14.42
C VAL A 111 24.02 -18.55 -14.49
N GLN A 112 24.91 -18.10 -15.38
CA GLN A 112 25.35 -16.70 -15.42
C GLN A 112 24.52 -15.81 -16.36
N GLY A 113 24.39 -14.54 -15.97
CA GLY A 113 23.71 -13.50 -16.75
C GLY A 113 22.22 -13.76 -16.95
N ASP A 114 21.64 -13.18 -18.01
CA ASP A 114 20.20 -13.29 -18.29
C ASP A 114 19.75 -14.70 -18.71
N THR A 115 20.68 -15.64 -18.92
CA THR A 115 20.33 -17.05 -19.14
C THR A 115 19.68 -17.71 -17.91
N GLY A 116 19.78 -17.09 -16.74
CA GLY A 116 19.10 -17.51 -15.52
C GLY A 116 17.67 -16.98 -15.35
N LEU A 117 17.19 -16.08 -16.22
CA LEU A 117 15.84 -15.53 -16.11
C LEU A 117 14.77 -16.56 -16.54
N LEU A 118 13.83 -16.88 -15.66
CA LEU A 118 12.75 -17.84 -15.91
C LEU A 118 11.43 -17.16 -16.24
N THR A 119 11.07 -16.12 -15.47
CA THR A 119 9.94 -15.23 -15.75
C THR A 119 10.30 -13.79 -15.39
N ALA A 120 9.74 -12.85 -16.14
CA ALA A 120 9.70 -11.44 -15.78
C ALA A 120 8.30 -10.90 -16.06
N ALA A 121 7.80 -10.02 -15.19
CA ALA A 121 6.58 -9.28 -15.39
C ALA A 121 6.74 -7.86 -14.84
N ILE A 122 6.06 -6.91 -15.47
CA ILE A 122 5.71 -5.62 -14.85
C ILE A 122 4.19 -5.61 -14.73
N ASP A 123 3.68 -5.52 -13.51
CA ASP A 123 2.26 -5.24 -13.25
C ASP A 123 2.13 -3.79 -12.80
N ARG A 124 1.07 -3.11 -13.24
CA ARG A 124 0.74 -1.74 -12.84
C ARG A 124 -0.76 -1.67 -12.54
N VAL A 125 -1.13 -1.24 -11.35
CA VAL A 125 -2.54 -1.19 -10.92
C VAL A 125 -2.80 0.01 -10.02
N THR A 126 -3.93 0.68 -10.25
CA THR A 126 -4.40 1.80 -9.43
C THR A 126 -5.31 1.28 -8.32
N ILE A 127 -4.93 1.50 -7.06
CA ILE A 127 -5.61 0.96 -5.88
C ILE A 127 -5.99 2.05 -4.87
N SER A 128 -7.00 1.78 -4.03
CA SER A 128 -7.32 2.61 -2.87
C SER A 128 -6.21 2.55 -1.81
N ARG A 129 -5.78 3.73 -1.35
CA ARG A 129 -4.77 3.87 -0.28
C ARG A 129 -5.25 3.39 1.09
N THR A 130 -6.54 3.09 1.27
CA THR A 130 -7.09 2.61 2.56
C THR A 130 -7.51 1.14 2.50
N THR A 131 -8.12 0.67 1.40
CA THR A 131 -8.57 -0.74 1.29
C THR A 131 -7.57 -1.65 0.59
N GLY A 132 -6.66 -1.12 -0.24
CA GLY A 132 -5.79 -1.95 -1.09
C GLY A 132 -6.47 -2.59 -2.29
N MET A 133 -7.80 -2.45 -2.44
CA MET A 133 -8.55 -2.89 -3.61
C MET A 133 -8.25 -2.00 -4.83
N PRO A 134 -8.26 -2.56 -6.06
CA PRO A 134 -8.29 -1.78 -7.30
C PRO A 134 -9.43 -0.76 -7.34
N VAL A 135 -9.22 0.33 -8.07
CA VAL A 135 -10.26 1.35 -8.29
C VAL A 135 -11.28 0.90 -9.33
N ASP A 136 -12.47 1.51 -9.29
CA ASP A 136 -13.59 1.30 -10.22
C ASP A 136 -13.38 2.15 -11.50
N GLU A 137 -12.26 1.89 -12.18
CA GLU A 137 -11.89 2.47 -13.47
C GLU A 137 -11.64 1.31 -14.45
N GLU A 138 -11.92 1.46 -15.75
CA GLU A 138 -11.68 0.41 -16.76
C GLU A 138 -10.79 0.96 -17.90
N PRO A 139 -9.56 0.43 -18.09
CA PRO A 139 -8.84 -0.50 -17.22
C PRO A 139 -8.26 0.19 -15.97
N ASN A 140 -8.33 -0.45 -14.81
CA ASN A 140 -7.65 0.00 -13.58
C ASN A 140 -6.17 -0.41 -13.51
N GLY A 141 -5.68 -1.19 -14.49
CA GLY A 141 -4.30 -1.66 -14.53
C GLY A 141 -3.84 -2.19 -15.90
N SER A 142 -2.59 -2.66 -15.93
CA SER A 142 -1.96 -3.26 -17.11
C SER A 142 -0.78 -4.14 -16.72
N ILE A 143 -0.53 -5.21 -17.49
CA ILE A 143 0.55 -6.17 -17.26
C ILE A 143 1.40 -6.33 -18.52
N ALA A 144 2.72 -6.17 -18.40
CA ALA A 144 3.68 -6.60 -19.41
C ALA A 144 4.35 -7.92 -19.00
N VAL A 145 4.25 -8.93 -19.86
CA VAL A 145 5.06 -10.17 -19.82
C VAL A 145 5.94 -10.34 -21.07
N THR A 146 5.94 -9.32 -21.94
CA THR A 146 6.63 -9.31 -23.24
C THR A 146 7.43 -8.01 -23.37
N VAL A 147 8.63 -8.10 -23.93
CA VAL A 147 9.49 -6.95 -24.26
C VAL A 147 9.70 -6.93 -25.77
N ASN A 148 9.58 -5.76 -26.39
CA ASN A 148 9.84 -5.54 -27.81
C ASN A 148 11.07 -4.64 -28.00
N LYS A 149 11.24 -3.98 -29.17
CA LYS A 149 12.37 -3.08 -29.42
C LYS A 149 12.28 -1.74 -28.69
N ASP A 150 11.07 -1.37 -28.26
CA ASP A 150 10.70 -0.05 -27.74
C ASP A 150 10.52 -0.09 -26.21
N GLY A 151 10.39 -1.29 -25.63
CA GLY A 151 10.33 -1.52 -24.18
C GLY A 151 9.41 -2.68 -23.80
N SER A 152 8.91 -2.65 -22.56
CA SER A 152 7.90 -3.58 -22.06
C SER A 152 6.52 -3.27 -22.67
N VAL A 153 5.86 -4.29 -23.23
CA VAL A 153 4.54 -4.15 -23.85
C VAL A 153 3.47 -4.30 -22.77
N MET A 154 2.98 -3.18 -22.24
CA MET A 154 1.90 -3.17 -21.23
C MET A 154 0.56 -3.51 -21.88
N GLU A 155 -0.03 -4.66 -21.54
CA GLU A 155 -1.38 -5.05 -21.96
C GLU A 155 -2.41 -4.58 -20.92
N PRO A 156 -3.51 -3.90 -21.28
CA PRO A 156 -4.58 -3.55 -20.34
C PRO A 156 -5.17 -4.76 -19.61
N VAL A 157 -5.33 -4.66 -18.28
CA VAL A 157 -5.86 -5.73 -17.43
C VAL A 157 -6.74 -5.13 -16.34
N GLN A 158 -7.94 -5.69 -16.15
CA GLN A 158 -8.82 -5.30 -15.06
C GLN A 158 -8.54 -6.15 -13.82
N HIS A 159 -7.93 -5.54 -12.81
CA HIS A 159 -7.70 -6.16 -11.51
C HIS A 159 -8.98 -6.19 -10.70
N THR A 160 -9.26 -7.33 -10.08
CA THR A 160 -10.54 -7.64 -9.40
C THR A 160 -10.38 -7.98 -7.91
N GLY A 161 -9.18 -7.74 -7.36
CA GLY A 161 -8.83 -8.05 -5.97
C GLY A 161 -7.48 -7.44 -5.58
N ILE A 162 -7.12 -7.57 -4.30
CA ILE A 162 -5.86 -7.05 -3.76
C ILE A 162 -4.65 -7.82 -4.30
N GLY A 163 -3.45 -7.23 -4.23
CA GLY A 163 -2.19 -7.90 -4.61
C GLY A 163 -1.00 -7.57 -3.70
N TYR A 164 -0.76 -6.27 -3.47
CA TYR A 164 0.44 -5.80 -2.75
C TYR A 164 0.24 -5.55 -1.26
N ARG A 165 -1.00 -5.29 -0.83
CA ARG A 165 -1.38 -5.00 0.56
C ARG A 165 -2.83 -5.37 0.82
N PHE A 166 -3.14 -5.71 2.07
CA PHE A 166 -4.49 -5.90 2.59
C PHE A 166 -5.04 -4.55 3.12
N PRO A 167 -6.34 -4.44 3.47
CA PRO A 167 -6.88 -3.21 4.06
C PRO A 167 -6.16 -2.77 5.33
N ILE A 168 -6.12 -1.46 5.57
CA ILE A 168 -5.78 -0.94 6.90
C ILE A 168 -6.89 -1.39 7.86
N GLY A 169 -6.52 -2.01 8.99
CA GLY A 169 -7.48 -2.75 9.83
C GLY A 169 -7.98 -4.02 9.15
N THR A 170 -7.07 -4.87 8.68
CA THR A 170 -7.38 -6.19 8.09
C THR A 170 -8.18 -7.04 9.08
N GLU A 171 -9.24 -7.68 8.58
CA GLU A 171 -10.17 -8.50 9.35
C GLU A 171 -9.94 -10.00 9.08
N LYS A 172 -10.46 -10.85 9.97
CA LYS A 172 -10.40 -12.32 9.83
C LYS A 172 -11.49 -12.84 8.89
N LYS A 173 -11.41 -12.45 7.61
CA LYS A 173 -12.39 -12.80 6.57
C LYS A 173 -11.72 -13.09 5.23
N THR A 174 -12.45 -13.67 4.29
CA THR A 174 -11.96 -13.90 2.93
C THR A 174 -11.81 -12.58 2.17
N TYR A 175 -10.73 -12.46 1.38
CA TYR A 175 -10.48 -11.34 0.49
C TYR A 175 -10.24 -11.85 -0.95
N PRO A 176 -10.75 -11.18 -2.00
CA PRO A 176 -10.35 -11.48 -3.36
C PRO A 176 -8.90 -11.04 -3.56
N TYR A 177 -8.01 -11.97 -3.86
CA TYR A 177 -6.59 -11.72 -4.14
C TYR A 177 -6.29 -12.03 -5.61
N PHE A 178 -5.64 -11.12 -6.32
CA PHE A 178 -5.38 -11.21 -7.76
C PHE A 178 -4.07 -11.95 -8.08
N ASP A 179 -4.11 -12.94 -8.95
CA ASP A 179 -2.90 -13.61 -9.47
C ASP A 179 -2.57 -13.15 -10.89
N ILE A 180 -1.41 -12.51 -11.04
CA ILE A 180 -0.91 -11.91 -12.28
C ILE A 180 -0.68 -12.92 -13.42
N ASN A 181 -0.44 -14.21 -13.10
CA ASN A 181 -0.08 -15.23 -14.10
C ASN A 181 -1.31 -15.73 -14.86
N VAL A 182 -2.48 -15.70 -14.21
CA VAL A 182 -3.77 -16.13 -14.78
C VAL A 182 -4.78 -14.98 -14.91
N ARG A 183 -4.38 -13.76 -14.51
CA ARG A 183 -5.12 -12.50 -14.63
C ARG A 183 -6.53 -12.54 -14.03
N LYS A 184 -6.66 -13.19 -12.88
CA LYS A 184 -7.93 -13.40 -12.16
C LYS A 184 -7.72 -13.34 -10.65
N SER A 185 -8.77 -12.98 -9.93
CA SER A 185 -8.81 -13.10 -8.46
C SER A 185 -9.38 -14.42 -7.98
N PHE A 186 -8.85 -14.90 -6.86
CA PHE A 186 -9.33 -16.06 -6.10
C PHE A 186 -9.41 -15.70 -4.61
N ASP A 187 -10.08 -16.54 -3.83
CA ASP A 187 -10.29 -16.31 -2.40
C ASP A 187 -9.01 -16.54 -1.58
N ALA A 188 -8.44 -15.46 -1.04
CA ALA A 188 -7.49 -15.50 0.06
C ALA A 188 -8.27 -15.65 1.37
N ASN A 189 -8.37 -16.89 1.87
CA ASN A 189 -9.13 -17.24 3.06
C ASN A 189 -8.28 -17.10 4.32
N PHE A 190 -8.85 -16.55 5.40
CA PHE A 190 -8.19 -16.50 6.71
C PHE A 190 -8.01 -17.92 7.27
N ILE A 191 -6.78 -18.24 7.69
CA ILE A 191 -6.40 -19.55 8.24
C ILE A 191 -6.21 -19.46 9.77
N GLU A 192 -5.34 -18.57 10.24
CA GLU A 192 -4.93 -18.50 11.64
C GLU A 192 -4.43 -17.11 12.06
N GLU A 193 -4.49 -16.82 13.36
CA GLU A 193 -3.75 -15.73 13.99
C GLU A 193 -2.52 -16.35 14.66
N THR A 194 -1.34 -15.78 14.39
CA THR A 194 -0.06 -16.24 14.92
C THR A 194 0.88 -15.06 15.14
N GLU A 195 2.13 -15.29 15.54
CA GLU A 195 3.14 -14.25 15.74
C GLU A 195 4.43 -14.55 14.98
N ILE A 196 5.03 -13.51 14.39
CA ILE A 196 6.37 -13.55 13.81
C ILE A 196 7.18 -12.45 14.50
N ASN A 197 8.32 -12.80 15.11
CA ASN A 197 9.17 -11.89 15.89
C ASN A 197 8.37 -11.01 16.87
N SER A 198 7.48 -11.66 17.65
CA SER A 198 6.53 -11.04 18.61
C SER A 198 5.57 -10.01 18.00
N THR A 199 5.42 -9.99 16.68
CA THR A 199 4.44 -9.17 15.96
C THR A 199 3.25 -10.05 15.57
N LYS A 200 2.05 -9.65 15.99
CA LYS A 200 0.80 -10.35 15.66
C LYS A 200 0.52 -10.26 14.16
N VAL A 201 0.27 -11.42 13.55
CA VAL A 201 -0.05 -11.54 12.13
C VAL A 201 -1.26 -12.44 11.90
N TYR A 202 -2.01 -12.14 10.84
CA TYR A 202 -3.04 -13.02 10.30
C TYR A 202 -2.49 -13.74 9.08
N ARG A 203 -2.61 -15.06 9.04
CA ARG A 203 -2.26 -15.87 7.88
C ARG A 203 -3.49 -16.05 7.00
N PHE A 204 -3.34 -15.74 5.72
CA PHE A 204 -4.31 -16.05 4.67
C PHE A 204 -3.69 -17.01 3.67
N GLN A 205 -4.51 -17.88 3.08
CA GLN A 205 -4.10 -18.75 1.97
C GLN A 205 -5.02 -18.57 0.77
N MET A 206 -4.43 -18.39 -0.41
CA MET A 206 -5.12 -18.35 -1.71
C MET A 206 -4.64 -19.53 -2.56
N ILE A 207 -5.57 -20.25 -3.18
CA ILE A 207 -5.27 -21.35 -4.12
C ILE A 207 -5.74 -20.93 -5.51
N ALA A 208 -4.80 -20.74 -6.43
CA ALA A 208 -5.10 -20.58 -7.85
C ALA A 208 -5.25 -21.98 -8.49
N PRO A 209 -6.44 -22.38 -8.95
CA PRO A 209 -6.66 -23.71 -9.52
C PRO A 209 -5.91 -23.90 -10.84
N VAL A 210 -5.71 -25.16 -11.23
CA VAL A 210 -5.04 -25.53 -12.49
C VAL A 210 -5.72 -24.86 -13.69
N THR A 211 -5.02 -23.90 -14.28
CA THR A 211 -5.54 -23.02 -15.33
C THR A 211 -4.67 -23.12 -16.58
N SER A 212 -5.29 -23.26 -17.75
CA SER A 212 -4.61 -23.17 -19.05
C SER A 212 -4.05 -21.77 -19.25
N THR A 213 -2.73 -21.64 -19.36
CA THR A 213 -2.10 -20.33 -19.63
C THR A 213 -2.34 -19.86 -21.07
N TRP A 214 -2.66 -20.79 -21.99
CA TRP A 214 -3.09 -20.47 -23.35
C TRP A 214 -4.44 -19.73 -23.39
N ASP A 215 -5.32 -20.03 -22.43
CA ASP A 215 -6.65 -19.41 -22.33
C ASP A 215 -6.59 -18.02 -21.66
N VAL A 216 -5.41 -17.61 -21.19
CA VAL A 216 -5.13 -16.29 -20.58
C VAL A 216 -4.30 -15.43 -21.55
N VAL A 217 -3.24 -15.99 -22.15
CA VAL A 217 -2.40 -15.34 -23.16
C VAL A 217 -2.04 -16.36 -24.25
N GLN A 218 -2.37 -16.08 -25.50
CA GLN A 218 -2.11 -16.96 -26.65
C GLN A 218 -0.66 -16.86 -27.16
N SER A 219 0.31 -17.03 -26.26
CA SER A 219 1.74 -17.10 -26.58
C SER A 219 2.13 -18.50 -27.10
N PRO A 220 3.04 -18.62 -28.08
CA PRO A 220 3.60 -19.91 -28.49
C PRO A 220 4.21 -20.71 -27.33
N THR A 221 4.77 -20.06 -26.30
CA THR A 221 5.29 -20.75 -25.11
C THR A 221 4.22 -21.29 -24.17
N ASN A 222 2.94 -20.97 -24.40
CA ASN A 222 1.80 -21.54 -23.69
C ASN A 222 1.19 -22.77 -24.40
N ARG A 223 1.56 -23.05 -25.65
CA ARG A 223 1.06 -24.22 -26.39
C ARG A 223 2.03 -24.64 -27.49
N LEU A 224 2.68 -25.80 -27.30
CA LEU A 224 3.76 -26.29 -28.15
C LEU A 224 3.39 -27.63 -28.79
N THR A 225 3.80 -27.85 -30.03
CA THR A 225 3.70 -29.14 -30.73
C THR A 225 5.10 -29.65 -31.07
N LEU A 226 5.45 -30.81 -30.52
CA LEU A 226 6.76 -31.48 -30.70
C LEU A 226 6.53 -33.00 -30.88
N PRO A 227 7.50 -33.76 -31.42
CA PRO A 227 7.40 -35.22 -31.47
C PRO A 227 7.17 -35.84 -30.09
N ALA A 228 6.43 -36.95 -30.00
CA ALA A 228 6.13 -37.62 -28.74
C ALA A 228 7.39 -37.94 -27.90
N ALA A 229 8.48 -38.36 -28.57
CA ALA A 229 9.77 -38.61 -27.94
C ALA A 229 10.34 -37.36 -27.23
N LYS A 230 10.11 -36.14 -27.74
CA LYS A 230 10.55 -34.90 -27.08
C LYS A 230 9.83 -34.63 -25.77
N TRP A 231 8.59 -35.09 -25.65
CA TRP A 231 7.84 -35.01 -24.39
C TRP A 231 8.06 -36.21 -23.46
N GLY A 232 8.84 -37.21 -23.86
CA GLY A 232 8.94 -38.49 -23.14
C GLY A 232 7.65 -39.33 -23.20
N VAL A 233 6.75 -39.03 -24.14
CA VAL A 233 5.47 -39.72 -24.31
C VAL A 233 5.68 -41.01 -25.10
N THR A 234 5.19 -42.13 -24.57
CA THR A 234 5.40 -43.49 -25.08
C THR A 234 4.11 -44.23 -25.46
N ASP A 235 2.96 -43.57 -25.36
CA ASP A 235 1.63 -44.14 -25.72
C ASP A 235 1.25 -43.94 -27.21
N VAL A 236 2.11 -43.27 -27.98
CA VAL A 236 2.01 -43.05 -29.44
C VAL A 236 3.39 -43.19 -30.10
N PRO A 237 3.50 -43.29 -31.45
CA PRO A 237 4.80 -43.35 -32.13
C PRO A 237 5.72 -42.18 -31.79
N ALA A 238 7.02 -42.44 -31.68
CA ALA A 238 8.04 -41.50 -31.19
C ALA A 238 8.12 -40.18 -31.99
N ASP A 239 7.84 -40.26 -33.29
CA ASP A 239 7.82 -39.16 -34.26
C ASP A 239 6.47 -38.43 -34.34
N ALA A 240 5.40 -38.99 -33.76
CA ALA A 240 4.05 -38.43 -33.86
C ALA A 240 3.99 -37.02 -33.22
N PRO A 241 3.40 -36.02 -33.89
CA PRO A 241 3.31 -34.66 -33.36
C PRO A 241 2.31 -34.61 -32.20
N VAL A 242 2.81 -34.36 -31.00
CA VAL A 242 2.02 -34.19 -29.77
C VAL A 242 1.99 -32.72 -29.39
N THR A 243 0.78 -32.17 -29.33
CA THR A 243 0.52 -30.81 -28.82
C THR A 243 0.30 -30.87 -27.31
N MET A 244 1.05 -30.08 -26.55
CA MET A 244 0.81 -29.85 -25.13
C MET A 244 0.49 -28.38 -24.86
N THR A 245 -0.44 -28.17 -23.92
CA THR A 245 -0.79 -26.87 -23.36
C THR A 245 -0.03 -26.68 -22.06
N ARG A 246 0.43 -25.45 -21.78
CA ARG A 246 1.04 -25.09 -20.50
C ARG A 246 -0.05 -24.70 -19.50
N TYR A 247 -0.02 -25.33 -18.35
CA TYR A 247 -0.90 -25.08 -17.22
C TYR A 247 -0.14 -24.41 -16.07
N TYR A 248 -0.87 -23.66 -15.24
CA TYR A 248 -0.39 -22.99 -14.04
C TYR A 248 -1.30 -23.35 -12.85
N THR A 249 -0.70 -23.59 -11.68
CA THR A 249 -1.36 -23.63 -10.38
C THR A 249 -0.41 -23.07 -9.33
N ASN A 250 -0.96 -22.48 -8.26
CA ASN A 250 -0.17 -21.86 -7.19
C ASN A 250 -0.95 -21.86 -5.87
N VAL A 251 -0.23 -22.04 -4.76
CA VAL A 251 -0.74 -21.77 -3.42
C VAL A 251 0.06 -20.61 -2.84
N ARG A 252 -0.60 -19.47 -2.61
CA ARG A 252 -0.01 -18.32 -1.92
C ARG A 252 -0.36 -18.39 -0.44
N ASP A 253 0.64 -18.40 0.43
CA ASP A 253 0.49 -18.16 1.87
C ASP A 253 0.97 -16.74 2.20
N LEU A 254 0.16 -15.99 2.93
CA LEU A 254 0.31 -14.55 3.15
C LEU A 254 0.13 -14.22 4.62
N TRP A 255 1.19 -13.78 5.31
CA TRP A 255 1.13 -13.31 6.70
C TRP A 255 1.09 -11.79 6.73
N VAL A 256 0.07 -11.25 7.38
CA VAL A 256 -0.31 -9.83 7.31
C VAL A 256 -0.30 -9.22 8.72
N GLU A 257 0.39 -8.10 8.93
CA GLU A 257 0.19 -7.29 10.14
C GLU A 257 -1.17 -6.58 10.03
N PRO A 258 -2.13 -6.81 10.95
CA PRO A 258 -3.51 -6.46 10.72
C PRO A 258 -3.84 -4.97 10.84
N GLN A 259 -3.07 -4.15 11.56
CA GLN A 259 -3.38 -2.72 11.68
C GLN A 259 -3.07 -1.96 10.38
N THR A 260 -1.96 -2.30 9.73
CA THR A 260 -1.47 -1.66 8.51
C THR A 260 -1.94 -2.36 7.22
N GLY A 261 -2.16 -3.66 7.26
CA GLY A 261 -2.40 -4.50 6.09
C GLY A 261 -1.11 -4.84 5.30
N THR A 262 0.06 -4.64 5.91
CA THR A 262 1.36 -4.98 5.31
C THR A 262 1.56 -6.50 5.29
N VAL A 263 1.93 -7.05 4.13
CA VAL A 263 2.30 -8.48 4.00
C VAL A 263 3.74 -8.67 4.48
N VAL A 264 3.91 -9.10 5.72
CA VAL A 264 5.22 -9.22 6.38
C VAL A 264 5.96 -10.52 6.07
N LYS A 265 5.25 -11.54 5.60
CA LYS A 265 5.84 -12.75 5.00
C LYS A 265 4.92 -13.26 3.89
N GLY A 266 5.51 -13.73 2.79
CA GLY A 266 4.81 -14.40 1.69
C GLY A 266 5.49 -15.72 1.32
N GLY A 267 4.72 -16.68 0.84
CA GLY A 267 5.19 -17.91 0.22
C GLY A 267 4.35 -18.28 -0.99
N GLU A 268 4.96 -18.87 -2.01
CA GLU A 268 4.30 -19.34 -3.23
C GLU A 268 4.76 -20.77 -3.58
N SER A 269 3.81 -21.73 -3.60
CA SER A 269 4.03 -23.08 -4.11
C SER A 269 3.63 -23.15 -5.58
N ILE A 270 4.53 -22.69 -6.45
CA ILE A 270 4.30 -22.52 -7.89
C ILE A 270 4.48 -23.85 -8.61
N HIS A 271 3.53 -24.22 -9.50
CA HIS A 271 3.71 -25.31 -10.47
C HIS A 271 3.20 -24.92 -11.86
N LEU A 272 4.12 -24.79 -12.81
CA LEU A 272 3.84 -24.77 -14.25
C LEU A 272 4.25 -26.10 -14.88
N PHE A 273 3.42 -26.63 -15.76
CA PHE A 273 3.69 -27.86 -16.49
C PHE A 273 3.06 -27.85 -17.89
N TYR A 274 3.65 -28.60 -18.81
CA TYR A 274 3.04 -28.97 -20.08
C TYR A 274 2.29 -30.30 -19.92
N ALA A 275 1.10 -30.39 -20.51
CA ALA A 275 0.31 -31.61 -20.55
C ALA A 275 -0.63 -31.63 -21.76
N ARG A 276 -1.12 -32.83 -22.12
CA ARG A 276 -2.26 -33.01 -23.03
C ARG A 276 -3.62 -32.70 -22.37
N THR A 277 -3.74 -32.90 -21.06
CA THR A 277 -4.93 -32.60 -20.26
C THR A 277 -4.55 -32.00 -18.90
N ALA A 278 -5.41 -31.15 -18.33
CA ALA A 278 -5.10 -30.38 -17.12
C ALA A 278 -4.89 -31.23 -15.85
N ASP A 279 -5.54 -32.40 -15.79
CA ASP A 279 -5.53 -33.33 -14.66
C ASP A 279 -4.26 -34.20 -14.59
N LYS A 280 -3.50 -34.29 -15.68
CA LYS A 280 -2.34 -35.17 -15.81
C LYS A 280 -1.09 -34.38 -16.24
N PRO A 281 -0.32 -33.80 -15.30
CA PRO A 281 0.97 -33.18 -15.62
C PRO A 281 1.93 -34.17 -16.29
N GLU A 282 2.51 -33.81 -17.44
CA GLU A 282 3.41 -34.72 -18.19
C GLU A 282 4.86 -34.21 -18.20
N VAL A 283 5.10 -32.90 -18.41
CA VAL A 283 6.44 -32.30 -18.30
C VAL A 283 6.39 -31.02 -17.44
N THR A 284 6.98 -31.06 -16.25
CA THR A 284 7.09 -29.88 -15.38
C THR A 284 8.00 -28.82 -16.02
N ALA A 285 7.48 -27.60 -16.17
CA ALA A 285 8.22 -26.43 -16.66
C ALA A 285 8.91 -25.69 -15.51
N LEU A 286 8.20 -25.52 -14.39
CA LEU A 286 8.69 -25.00 -13.13
C LEU A 286 7.90 -25.65 -11.99
N LYS A 287 8.55 -26.15 -10.94
CA LYS A 287 7.90 -26.46 -9.67
C LYS A 287 8.80 -26.00 -8.54
N SER A 288 8.33 -25.12 -7.66
CA SER A 288 9.09 -24.71 -6.48
C SER A 288 8.20 -24.10 -5.40
N HIS A 289 8.52 -24.37 -4.14
CA HIS A 289 8.02 -23.59 -3.02
C HIS A 289 9.07 -22.52 -2.66
N ILE A 290 8.73 -21.25 -2.93
CA ILE A 290 9.55 -20.08 -2.59
C ILE A 290 8.91 -19.32 -1.44
N VAL A 291 9.70 -18.80 -0.51
CA VAL A 291 9.23 -18.04 0.66
C VAL A 291 10.14 -16.85 0.89
N PHE A 292 9.59 -15.74 1.40
CA PHE A 292 10.37 -14.55 1.74
C PHE A 292 11.57 -14.90 2.62
N ASP A 293 12.74 -14.37 2.27
CA ASP A 293 13.96 -14.55 3.06
C ASP A 293 13.87 -13.79 4.39
N GLU A 294 14.80 -14.08 5.31
CA GLU A 294 14.79 -13.48 6.65
C GLU A 294 14.96 -11.95 6.60
N SER A 295 15.77 -11.41 5.69
CA SER A 295 15.94 -9.95 5.56
C SER A 295 14.71 -9.25 4.97
N THR A 296 13.98 -9.91 4.05
CA THR A 296 12.67 -9.42 3.61
C THR A 296 11.66 -9.45 4.76
N VAL A 297 11.60 -10.52 5.55
CA VAL A 297 10.67 -10.61 6.69
C VAL A 297 10.97 -9.53 7.74
N GLU A 298 12.24 -9.34 8.13
CA GLU A 298 12.63 -8.29 9.08
C GLU A 298 12.33 -6.88 8.56
N SER A 299 12.63 -6.58 7.29
CA SER A 299 12.37 -5.26 6.70
C SER A 299 10.87 -4.96 6.58
N GLN A 300 10.04 -5.93 6.16
CA GLN A 300 8.59 -5.74 6.13
C GLN A 300 7.98 -5.61 7.54
N LEU A 301 8.51 -6.33 8.54
CA LEU A 301 8.12 -6.15 9.94
C LEU A 301 8.49 -4.76 10.47
N ALA A 302 9.67 -4.23 10.11
CA ALA A 302 10.07 -2.87 10.48
C ALA A 302 9.11 -1.81 9.87
N ILE A 303 8.77 -1.94 8.59
CA ILE A 303 7.80 -1.08 7.88
C ILE A 303 6.40 -1.18 8.52
N ALA A 304 5.93 -2.39 8.84
CA ALA A 304 4.65 -2.60 9.51
C ALA A 304 4.64 -1.97 10.91
N LYS A 305 5.73 -2.10 11.66
CA LYS A 305 5.88 -1.50 12.99
C LYS A 305 5.92 0.03 12.95
N GLU A 306 6.70 0.63 12.06
CA GLU A 306 6.79 2.09 11.95
C GLU A 306 5.42 2.71 11.62
N ASN A 307 4.68 2.09 10.69
CA ASN A 307 3.32 2.52 10.35
C ASN A 307 2.32 2.27 11.50
N THR A 308 2.47 1.18 12.26
CA THR A 308 1.70 0.92 13.49
C THR A 308 1.97 1.97 14.57
N ASP A 309 3.23 2.35 14.79
CA ASP A 309 3.63 3.36 15.78
C ASP A 309 3.11 4.76 15.37
N LYS A 310 3.14 5.10 14.07
CA LYS A 310 2.48 6.31 13.52
C LYS A 310 0.96 6.29 13.77
N LEU A 311 0.28 5.18 13.47
CA LEU A 311 -1.18 5.02 13.71
C LEU A 311 -1.52 5.13 15.21
N SER A 312 -0.70 4.54 16.08
CA SER A 312 -0.85 4.61 17.55
C SER A 312 -0.63 6.03 18.07
N LEU A 313 0.38 6.74 17.57
CA LEU A 313 0.70 8.11 17.96
C LEU A 313 -0.49 9.05 17.70
N PHE A 314 -0.97 9.10 16.46
CA PHE A 314 -2.07 9.99 16.07
C PHE A 314 -3.45 9.49 16.53
N GLY A 315 -3.69 8.18 16.52
CA GLY A 315 -4.99 7.59 16.85
C GLY A 315 -5.24 7.32 18.33
N ARG A 316 -4.20 7.31 19.17
CA ARG A 316 -4.33 6.98 20.60
C ARG A 316 -3.55 7.92 21.52
N ILE A 317 -2.26 8.13 21.28
CA ILE A 317 -1.40 8.88 22.21
C ILE A 317 -1.77 10.38 22.23
N VAL A 318 -1.82 11.02 21.07
CA VAL A 318 -2.23 12.44 20.94
C VAL A 318 -3.64 12.67 21.50
N PRO A 319 -4.68 11.88 21.17
CA PRO A 319 -5.99 11.95 21.82
C PRO A 319 -5.96 11.88 23.34
N ILE A 320 -5.19 10.96 23.94
CA ILE A 320 -5.09 10.83 25.40
C ILE A 320 -4.43 12.08 26.02
N VAL A 321 -3.35 12.60 25.42
CA VAL A 321 -2.66 13.81 25.90
C VAL A 321 -3.58 15.04 25.80
N LEU A 322 -4.27 15.22 24.67
CA LEU A 322 -5.26 16.28 24.49
C LEU A 322 -6.41 16.17 25.49
N GLY A 323 -6.89 14.95 25.76
CA GLY A 323 -7.93 14.68 26.76
C GLY A 323 -7.51 15.08 28.17
N ILE A 324 -6.31 14.65 28.60
CA ILE A 324 -5.75 14.99 29.93
C ILE A 324 -5.56 16.50 30.08
N LEU A 325 -4.93 17.15 29.09
CA LEU A 325 -4.75 18.61 29.09
C LEU A 325 -6.10 19.35 29.05
N GLY A 326 -7.08 18.81 28.33
CA GLY A 326 -8.44 19.34 28.26
C GLY A 326 -9.17 19.30 29.61
N VAL A 327 -9.12 18.17 30.33
CA VAL A 327 -9.65 18.06 31.70
C VAL A 327 -8.94 19.03 32.65
N ILE A 328 -7.60 19.10 32.61
CA ILE A 328 -6.81 19.98 33.48
C ILE A 328 -7.16 21.46 33.24
N ALA A 329 -7.22 21.89 31.98
CA ALA A 329 -7.57 23.26 31.61
C ALA A 329 -9.02 23.61 32.01
N LEU A 330 -9.96 22.69 31.78
CA LEU A 330 -11.36 22.88 32.15
C LEU A 330 -11.55 23.01 33.67
N LEU A 331 -10.93 22.12 34.46
CA LEU A 331 -10.97 22.16 35.92
C LEU A 331 -10.29 23.42 36.48
N ALA A 332 -9.14 23.83 35.94
CA ALA A 332 -8.46 25.06 36.32
C ALA A 332 -9.30 26.30 35.99
N GLY A 333 -9.93 26.33 34.82
CA GLY A 333 -10.85 27.38 34.40
C GLY A 333 -12.07 27.51 35.30
N LEU A 334 -12.74 26.40 35.63
CA LEU A 334 -13.84 26.35 36.59
C LEU A 334 -13.40 26.86 37.98
N PHE A 335 -12.27 26.37 38.51
CA PHE A 335 -11.76 26.76 39.83
C PHE A 335 -11.43 28.25 39.92
N LEU A 336 -10.79 28.82 38.89
CA LEU A 336 -10.49 30.25 38.81
C LEU A 336 -11.75 31.11 38.64
N GLY A 337 -12.73 30.64 37.87
CA GLY A 337 -14.03 31.31 37.72
C GLY A 337 -14.80 31.36 39.04
N LEU A 338 -14.91 30.22 39.73
CA LEU A 338 -15.62 30.10 41.01
C LEU A 338 -14.96 30.92 42.12
N ARG A 339 -13.62 30.91 42.24
CA ARG A 339 -12.89 31.77 43.21
C ARG A 339 -12.87 33.26 42.84
N GLY A 340 -13.37 33.66 41.67
CA GLY A 340 -13.57 35.06 41.30
C GLY A 340 -14.90 35.67 41.80
N GLY A 341 -15.83 34.85 42.30
CA GLY A 341 -17.23 35.21 42.56
C GLY A 341 -17.51 36.01 43.84
N SER A 342 -16.71 37.01 44.19
CA SER A 342 -16.89 37.79 45.44
C SER A 342 -16.85 39.30 45.27
N ALA A 343 -17.66 39.82 44.35
CA ALA A 343 -18.10 41.22 44.33
C ALA A 343 -19.40 41.38 43.52
N PRO A 344 -20.58 41.59 44.13
CA PRO A 344 -21.75 42.05 43.41
C PRO A 344 -21.54 43.51 43.00
N ALA A 345 -21.40 43.78 41.71
CA ALA A 345 -21.35 45.15 41.21
C ALA A 345 -22.73 45.80 41.40
N HIS A 346 -22.85 46.73 42.34
CA HIS A 346 -24.08 47.51 42.53
C HIS A 346 -24.42 48.30 41.26
N ALA A 347 -25.49 47.89 40.58
CA ALA A 347 -26.09 48.67 39.50
C ALA A 347 -26.83 49.87 40.08
N SER A 348 -26.15 51.01 40.20
CA SER A 348 -26.78 52.28 40.60
C SER A 348 -27.86 52.70 39.59
N PRO A 349 -29.12 52.92 40.00
CA PRO A 349 -30.17 53.38 39.08
C PRO A 349 -29.85 54.79 38.56
N ARG A 350 -29.66 54.93 37.24
CA ARG A 350 -29.46 56.25 36.63
C ARG A 350 -30.82 56.92 36.43
N GLY A 351 -31.11 57.92 37.26
CA GLY A 351 -32.40 58.63 37.26
C GLY A 351 -32.74 59.29 35.93
N THR A 352 -34.04 59.37 35.65
CA THR A 352 -34.62 59.99 34.45
C THR A 352 -34.42 61.51 34.42
N ARG A 353 -34.23 62.07 33.22
CA ARG A 353 -34.53 63.48 32.94
C ARG A 353 -34.97 63.64 31.47
N PRO A 354 -35.95 64.51 31.13
CA PRO A 354 -36.60 64.49 29.80
C PRO A 354 -35.81 65.19 28.69
N THR A 355 -36.19 64.86 27.45
CA THR A 355 -35.78 65.52 26.20
C THR A 355 -36.30 66.96 26.10
N PRO A 356 -35.59 67.80 25.34
CA PRO A 356 -36.27 68.54 24.26
C PRO A 356 -35.48 68.53 22.93
N ALA A 357 -36.19 68.84 21.84
CA ALA A 357 -35.71 69.05 20.46
C ALA A 357 -36.73 69.95 19.72
N PRO A 358 -36.48 70.50 18.51
CA PRO A 358 -35.29 70.42 17.63
C PRO A 358 -34.55 71.81 17.56
N THR A 359 -33.97 72.41 16.50
CA THR A 359 -33.96 72.19 15.02
C THR A 359 -32.78 72.92 14.33
N ALA A 360 -32.32 72.37 13.19
CA ALA A 360 -31.74 73.00 11.98
C ALA A 360 -30.70 74.16 12.03
N ALA A 361 -29.49 73.87 11.51
CA ALA A 361 -28.64 74.63 10.57
C ALA A 361 -27.32 73.82 10.42
N ASP A 362 -26.98 73.15 9.31
CA ASP A 362 -26.55 73.66 7.99
C ASP A 362 -25.30 74.56 8.01
N THR A 363 -24.15 74.01 7.58
CA THR A 363 -23.29 74.48 6.46
C THR A 363 -21.89 73.83 6.51
N GLY A 364 -21.24 73.70 5.34
CA GLY A 364 -19.77 73.74 5.25
C GLY A 364 -18.96 72.47 5.56
N ALA A 365 -18.99 71.46 4.67
CA ALA A 365 -17.96 70.41 4.62
C ALA A 365 -16.97 70.70 3.46
N THR A 366 -15.76 71.15 3.79
CA THR A 366 -14.73 71.49 2.79
C THR A 366 -14.02 70.23 2.28
N ARG A 367 -13.74 70.22 0.97
CA ARG A 367 -13.02 69.16 0.25
C ARG A 367 -11.58 68.96 0.72
N TRP A 368 -11.14 67.71 0.80
CA TRP A 368 -9.73 67.31 0.66
C TRP A 368 -9.68 65.97 -0.08
N ASP A 369 -8.91 65.90 -1.17
CA ASP A 369 -8.70 64.67 -1.95
C ASP A 369 -7.49 63.90 -1.38
N GLY A 370 -7.54 62.56 -1.36
CA GLY A 370 -6.47 61.74 -0.80
C GLY A 370 -6.49 60.30 -1.33
N ASP A 371 -5.48 59.96 -2.12
CA ASP A 371 -5.23 58.63 -2.69
C ASP A 371 -4.61 57.65 -1.66
N GLU A 372 -4.25 56.45 -2.16
CA GLU A 372 -3.32 55.48 -1.56
C GLU A 372 -3.74 54.81 -0.23
N ALA A 373 -4.48 53.70 -0.34
CA ALA A 373 -4.39 52.59 0.60
C ALA A 373 -3.37 51.56 0.08
N PRO A 374 -2.16 51.43 0.67
CA PRO A 374 -1.14 50.54 0.15
C PRO A 374 -1.47 49.06 0.41
N THR A 375 -1.65 48.29 -0.66
CA THR A 375 -1.72 46.81 -0.58
C THR A 375 -0.34 46.23 -0.33
N THR A 376 -0.06 45.78 0.89
CA THR A 376 1.22 45.15 1.24
C THR A 376 1.34 43.78 0.56
N GLN A 377 2.08 43.72 -0.55
CA GLN A 377 2.52 42.45 -1.14
C GLN A 377 3.61 41.83 -0.27
N PHE A 378 3.52 40.53 0.00
CA PHE A 378 4.62 39.77 0.60
C PHE A 378 5.57 39.31 -0.51
N PRO A 379 6.89 39.55 -0.40
CA PRO A 379 7.85 39.07 -1.39
C PRO A 379 7.85 37.53 -1.49
N ARG A 380 7.79 37.01 -2.70
CA ARG A 380 8.13 35.61 -2.99
C ARG A 380 9.64 35.47 -2.88
N GLY A 381 10.12 34.75 -1.87
CA GLY A 381 11.54 34.40 -1.74
C GLY A 381 11.88 33.18 -2.59
N ASP A 382 12.96 33.25 -3.36
CA ASP A 382 13.46 32.12 -4.13
C ASP A 382 14.06 31.06 -3.19
N TYR A 383 13.64 29.81 -3.38
CA TYR A 383 14.18 28.63 -2.70
C TYR A 383 14.47 27.49 -3.70
N ASP A 384 14.94 27.85 -4.90
CA ASP A 384 15.60 26.89 -5.80
C ASP A 384 16.98 26.53 -5.23
N SER A 385 17.04 25.45 -4.45
CA SER A 385 18.28 24.73 -4.18
C SER A 385 18.57 23.80 -5.37
N PRO A 386 19.74 23.89 -6.02
CA PRO A 386 20.03 23.05 -7.18
C PRO A 386 20.09 21.57 -6.78
N THR A 387 19.39 20.72 -7.53
CA THR A 387 19.40 19.26 -7.35
C THR A 387 20.80 18.69 -7.58
N GLU A 388 21.35 18.05 -6.56
CA GLU A 388 22.63 17.34 -6.66
C GLU A 388 22.49 16.10 -7.55
N GLN A 389 23.31 15.99 -8.61
CA GLN A 389 23.32 14.81 -9.48
C GLN A 389 24.06 13.67 -8.79
N ILE A 390 23.38 12.54 -8.61
CA ILE A 390 23.97 11.31 -8.09
C ILE A 390 24.85 10.67 -9.19
N ASP A 391 26.16 10.60 -8.96
CA ASP A 391 27.12 9.93 -9.84
C ASP A 391 26.93 8.40 -9.77
N THR A 392 26.49 7.81 -10.89
CA THR A 392 26.19 6.38 -11.02
C THR A 392 27.43 5.49 -11.13
N ASN A 393 28.65 6.03 -11.10
CA ASN A 393 29.89 5.28 -11.29
C ASN A 393 30.51 4.71 -10.00
N LYS A 394 29.97 5.01 -8.81
CA LYS A 394 30.44 4.41 -7.55
C LYS A 394 29.93 2.98 -7.36
N ARG A 395 30.82 2.02 -7.64
CA ARG A 395 30.82 0.68 -7.04
C ARG A 395 31.40 0.75 -5.61
N PRO A 396 31.08 -0.21 -4.72
CA PRO A 396 31.06 0.00 -3.27
C PRO A 396 32.44 0.21 -2.62
#